data_AF-A0A9R1MMX6-F1
#
_entry.id   AF-A0A9R1MMX6-F1
#
_cell.length_a   1.000
_cell.length_b   1.000
_cell.length_c   1.000
_cell.angle_alpha   90.00
_cell.angle_beta   90.00
_cell.angle_gamma   90.00
#
_symmetry.space_group_name_H-M   'P 1'
#
loop_
_entity.id
_entity.type
_entity.pdbx_description
1 polymer ?
#
loop_
_entity_poly.entity_id
_entity_poly.type
_entity_poly.pdbx_seq_one_letter_code
_entity_poly.pdbx_strand_id
1 'polypeptide(L)'
;MAFRNVAVRVLLLLAVVSATYAAKGKAEKESADGPAASGPGGEYDITKLGAKPDGTTDCTEALEEAWASACGSTGNPTIIIPEGDFLTGALNFTGPCKGDGLTIKLEGNLLASNDLAKFKSNWIEIMRVKKLSITGKGNIDGQGKAVWTKNSCQKNYNCKILPNSLVLDFCDDVLIEGISIINSKFFHMNIFQCNGVTVKEVKVTAPGDSPNTDGIHMGDSSNVSIIDTTIGVGDDCISMGPGTTKVNISGVTCGPGHGISIGSLGRYKDEKDVTDITVKNCVLKGSSNGLRIKSYEDAKSPLIASKITYENIKMEDSGNPIIIDQKYCPNKLCTSKGDADRVTVKDVSFKNITGTSSTPEAVSLLCSEKKPCEGITMSDVKIEYSGTNNKTMAVCTHAKVTATGVDKANTCAA
;
A
#
# COMPACT_ATOMS: atom_id res chain seq x y z
N MET A 1 -17.27 -33.56 -32.18
CA MET A 1 -16.16 -32.64 -31.84
C MET A 1 -16.75 -31.23 -31.79
N ALA A 2 -17.42 -30.75 -30.73
CA ALA A 2 -17.07 -30.64 -29.31
C ALA A 2 -15.88 -29.69 -29.03
N PHE A 3 -16.11 -28.38 -29.22
CA PHE A 3 -15.46 -27.33 -28.43
C PHE A 3 -16.52 -26.72 -27.52
N ARG A 4 -16.35 -26.92 -26.21
CA ARG A 4 -17.26 -26.44 -25.17
C ARG A 4 -16.77 -25.10 -24.61
N ASN A 5 -17.70 -24.16 -24.61
CA ASN A 5 -17.73 -22.94 -23.80
C ASN A 5 -17.33 -23.19 -22.34
N VAL A 6 -16.53 -22.28 -21.77
CA VAL A 6 -16.52 -22.01 -20.33
C VAL A 6 -16.81 -20.51 -20.14
N ALA A 7 -18.10 -20.19 -20.18
CA ALA A 7 -18.65 -18.98 -19.59
C ALA A 7 -19.09 -19.37 -18.17
N VAL A 8 -18.47 -18.78 -17.16
CA VAL A 8 -18.87 -18.96 -15.75
C VAL A 8 -20.20 -18.23 -15.56
N ARG A 9 -21.26 -19.00 -15.33
CA ARG A 9 -22.59 -18.54 -14.96
C ARG A 9 -22.60 -18.18 -13.47
N VAL A 10 -23.04 -16.97 -13.18
CA VAL A 10 -23.62 -16.57 -11.89
C VAL A 10 -24.92 -17.36 -11.71
N LEU A 11 -25.04 -18.13 -10.64
CA LEU A 11 -26.33 -18.63 -10.18
C LEU A 11 -26.41 -18.53 -8.65
N LEU A 12 -27.28 -17.64 -8.18
CA LEU A 12 -27.82 -17.66 -6.82
C LEU A 12 -28.54 -18.97 -6.59
N LEU A 13 -28.17 -19.69 -5.53
CA LEU A 13 -28.99 -20.75 -4.96
C LEU A 13 -28.98 -20.61 -3.43
N LEU A 14 -30.04 -19.97 -2.92
CA LEU A 14 -30.52 -20.15 -1.56
C LEU A 14 -30.98 -21.61 -1.42
N ALA A 15 -30.36 -22.36 -0.52
CA ALA A 15 -30.90 -23.62 -0.03
C ALA A 15 -30.76 -23.65 1.50
N VAL A 16 -31.90 -23.50 2.16
CA VAL A 16 -32.10 -23.82 3.57
C VAL A 16 -31.99 -25.34 3.70
N VAL A 17 -31.03 -25.82 4.49
CA VAL A 17 -31.00 -27.21 4.94
C VAL A 17 -31.02 -27.21 6.46
N SER A 18 -32.21 -27.42 7.00
CA SER A 18 -32.43 -27.89 8.36
C SER A 18 -31.98 -29.36 8.41
N ALA A 19 -30.94 -29.65 9.18
CA ALA A 19 -30.59 -31.02 9.53
C ALA A 19 -30.28 -31.09 11.03
N THR A 20 -31.12 -31.84 11.71
CA THR A 20 -31.03 -32.26 13.11
C THR A 20 -29.73 -33.03 13.34
N TYR A 21 -28.90 -32.56 14.29
CA TYR A 21 -27.77 -33.35 14.79
C TYR A 21 -28.20 -34.12 16.03
N ALA A 22 -28.29 -35.44 15.88
CA ALA A 22 -28.33 -36.39 16.98
C ALA A 22 -26.95 -36.46 17.64
N ALA A 23 -26.96 -36.42 18.97
CA ALA A 23 -25.79 -36.47 19.83
C ALA A 23 -24.97 -37.76 19.63
N LYS A 24 -23.66 -37.61 19.45
CA LYS A 24 -22.67 -38.63 19.81
C LYS A 24 -21.58 -37.95 20.61
N GLY A 25 -21.49 -38.37 21.88
CA GLY A 25 -20.54 -37.86 22.86
C GLY A 25 -19.10 -37.96 22.39
N LYS A 26 -18.35 -36.89 22.64
CA LYS A 26 -16.89 -36.90 22.70
C LYS A 26 -16.50 -36.49 24.10
N ALA A 27 -15.61 -37.28 24.68
CA ALA A 27 -15.02 -37.10 25.99
C ALA A 27 -14.45 -35.69 26.14
N GLU A 28 -14.80 -35.04 27.25
CA GLU A 28 -14.22 -33.81 27.74
C GLU A 28 -12.71 -34.02 27.94
N LYS A 29 -11.91 -33.22 27.22
CA LYS A 29 -10.57 -32.88 27.69
C LYS A 29 -10.75 -31.68 28.60
N GLU A 30 -10.50 -31.88 29.89
CA GLU A 30 -10.33 -30.80 30.87
C GLU A 30 -9.35 -29.77 30.29
N SER A 31 -9.85 -28.55 30.07
CA SER A 31 -9.00 -27.38 29.85
C SER A 31 -8.37 -27.04 31.18
N ALA A 32 -7.04 -27.12 31.25
CA ALA A 32 -6.30 -26.50 32.33
C ALA A 32 -6.47 -24.98 32.21
N ASP A 33 -7.27 -24.41 33.11
CA ASP A 33 -7.33 -22.98 33.36
C ASP A 33 -5.93 -22.51 33.82
N GLY A 34 -5.14 -22.02 32.87
CA GLY A 34 -4.01 -21.14 33.15
C GLY A 34 -4.54 -19.77 33.59
N PRO A 35 -3.79 -19.02 34.44
CA PRO A 35 -4.32 -17.81 35.05
C PRO A 35 -4.54 -16.74 33.98
N ALA A 36 -5.81 -16.50 33.64
CA ALA A 36 -6.22 -15.36 32.86
C ALA A 36 -5.85 -14.08 33.61
N ALA A 37 -4.91 -13.32 33.07
CA ALA A 37 -4.58 -11.98 33.55
C ALA A 37 -5.74 -11.00 33.26
N SER A 38 -6.68 -10.98 34.21
CA SER A 38 -7.45 -9.87 34.79
C SER A 38 -7.81 -8.60 33.98
N GLY A 39 -9.08 -8.21 34.10
CA GLY A 39 -9.58 -6.81 34.13
C GLY A 39 -10.00 -6.20 32.79
N PRO A 40 -11.00 -5.28 32.76
CA PRO A 40 -11.35 -4.56 31.53
C PRO A 40 -10.14 -3.74 31.04
N GLY A 41 -9.64 -4.05 29.84
CA GLY A 41 -8.46 -3.41 29.23
C GLY A 41 -7.09 -4.10 29.44
N GLY A 42 -7.06 -5.38 29.80
CA GLY A 42 -5.83 -6.13 30.18
C GLY A 42 -4.62 -6.06 29.21
N GLU A 43 -3.42 -6.27 29.77
CA GLU A 43 -2.14 -6.33 29.07
C GLU A 43 -1.72 -7.79 28.77
N TYR A 44 -1.38 -8.06 27.50
CA TYR A 44 -0.99 -9.37 26.98
C TYR A 44 0.45 -9.32 26.47
N ASP A 45 1.40 -9.57 27.37
CA ASP A 45 2.84 -9.64 27.06
C ASP A 45 3.21 -10.99 26.47
N ILE A 46 3.74 -10.99 25.24
CA ILE A 46 4.07 -12.22 24.51
C ILE A 46 5.13 -13.07 25.21
N THR A 47 6.01 -12.48 26.02
CA THR A 47 7.05 -13.22 26.76
C THR A 47 6.46 -14.05 27.88
N LYS A 48 5.35 -13.58 28.48
CA LYS A 48 4.57 -14.34 29.46
C LYS A 48 3.79 -15.50 28.82
N LEU A 49 3.62 -15.46 27.50
CA LEU A 49 3.00 -16.49 26.68
C LEU A 49 4.05 -17.40 25.98
N GLY A 50 5.32 -17.32 26.40
CA GLY A 50 6.38 -18.22 25.94
C GLY A 50 7.19 -17.74 24.73
N ALA A 51 6.93 -16.54 24.20
CA ALA A 51 7.79 -15.94 23.17
C ALA A 51 9.19 -15.69 23.73
N LYS A 52 10.23 -15.99 22.93
CA LYS A 52 11.63 -15.79 23.32
C LYS A 52 12.30 -14.71 22.44
N PRO A 53 12.94 -13.70 23.05
CA PRO A 53 13.58 -12.59 22.33
C PRO A 53 14.97 -12.96 21.79
N ASP A 54 15.12 -14.12 21.14
CA ASP A 54 16.42 -14.66 20.69
C ASP A 54 16.62 -14.65 19.17
N GLY A 55 15.61 -14.18 18.40
CA GLY A 55 15.63 -14.10 16.94
C GLY A 55 15.59 -15.46 16.20
N THR A 56 15.45 -16.57 16.92
CA THR A 56 15.56 -17.93 16.36
C THR A 56 14.42 -18.86 16.76
N THR A 57 13.86 -18.68 17.96
CA THR A 57 12.69 -19.40 18.44
C THR A 57 11.45 -18.89 17.73
N ASP A 58 10.64 -19.80 17.19
CA ASP A 58 9.37 -19.46 16.57
C ASP A 58 8.37 -18.98 17.63
N CYS A 59 8.00 -17.70 17.56
CA CYS A 59 7.10 -17.01 18.47
C CYS A 59 5.68 -16.87 17.91
N THR A 60 5.35 -17.55 16.81
CA THR A 60 4.04 -17.44 16.14
C THR A 60 2.89 -17.76 17.10
N GLU A 61 2.96 -18.89 17.82
CA GLU A 61 1.88 -19.35 18.71
C GLU A 61 1.63 -18.35 19.85
N ALA A 62 2.69 -17.80 20.46
CA ALA A 62 2.57 -16.82 21.54
C ALA A 62 1.91 -15.50 21.08
N LEU A 63 2.21 -15.06 19.84
CA LEU A 63 1.58 -13.87 19.24
C LEU A 63 0.12 -14.13 18.87
N GLU A 64 -0.21 -15.30 18.33
CA GLU A 64 -1.59 -15.70 18.03
C GLU A 64 -2.43 -15.84 19.31
N GLU A 65 -1.85 -16.37 20.39
CA GLU A 65 -2.50 -16.46 21.69
C GLU A 65 -2.72 -15.07 22.32
N ALA A 66 -1.73 -14.18 22.23
CA ALA A 66 -1.89 -12.79 22.68
C ALA A 66 -3.02 -12.09 21.93
N TRP A 67 -3.07 -12.25 20.61
CA TRP A 67 -4.13 -11.70 19.77
C TRP A 67 -5.51 -12.25 20.15
N ALA A 68 -5.65 -13.57 20.23
CA ALA A 68 -6.91 -14.21 20.58
C ALA A 68 -7.42 -13.75 21.95
N SER A 69 -6.52 -13.66 22.94
CA SER A 69 -6.85 -13.22 24.29
C SER A 69 -7.28 -11.76 24.31
N ALA A 70 -6.50 -10.86 23.68
CA ALA A 70 -6.83 -9.44 23.61
C ALA A 70 -8.13 -9.20 22.85
N CYS A 71 -8.24 -9.71 21.62
CA CYS A 71 -9.41 -9.53 20.77
C CYS A 71 -10.70 -10.13 21.39
N GLY A 72 -10.56 -11.18 22.21
CA GLY A 72 -11.66 -11.83 22.95
C GLY A 72 -12.07 -11.12 24.25
N SER A 73 -11.31 -10.11 24.70
CA SER A 73 -11.54 -9.35 25.93
C SER A 73 -12.38 -8.09 25.71
N THR A 74 -12.90 -7.51 26.80
CA THR A 74 -13.64 -6.24 26.79
C THR A 74 -12.74 -5.06 27.20
N GLY A 75 -13.18 -3.84 26.91
CA GLY A 75 -12.38 -2.62 27.13
C GLY A 75 -11.37 -2.38 26.01
N ASN A 76 -10.21 -1.82 26.33
CA ASN A 76 -9.14 -1.48 25.38
C ASN A 76 -7.85 -2.26 25.71
N PRO A 77 -7.81 -3.58 25.45
CA PRO A 77 -6.65 -4.41 25.73
C PRO A 77 -5.39 -3.97 24.96
N THR A 78 -4.24 -4.27 25.54
CA THR A 78 -2.93 -4.00 24.93
C THR A 78 -2.12 -5.27 24.78
N ILE A 79 -1.71 -5.61 23.56
CA ILE A 79 -0.68 -6.63 23.29
C ILE A 79 0.68 -5.96 23.40
N ILE A 80 1.58 -6.52 24.20
CA ILE A 80 2.93 -5.99 24.43
C ILE A 80 3.94 -6.89 23.73
N ILE A 81 4.68 -6.31 22.78
CA ILE A 81 5.84 -6.91 22.13
C ILE A 81 7.06 -6.13 22.66
N PRO A 82 7.70 -6.61 23.75
CA PRO A 82 8.77 -5.87 24.42
C PRO A 82 10.04 -5.84 23.58
N GLU A 83 11.08 -5.14 24.03
CA GLU A 83 12.39 -5.16 23.38
C GLU A 83 12.95 -6.58 23.22
N GLY A 84 13.50 -6.89 22.06
CA GLY A 84 14.01 -8.22 21.71
C GLY A 84 13.72 -8.61 20.26
N ASP A 85 14.32 -9.70 19.80
CA ASP A 85 14.11 -10.24 18.46
C ASP A 85 13.17 -11.45 18.50
N PHE A 86 12.02 -11.38 17.81
CA PHE A 86 10.99 -12.41 17.81
C PHE A 86 10.75 -12.93 16.40
N LEU A 87 11.25 -14.13 16.11
CA LEU A 87 11.01 -14.80 14.83
C LEU A 87 9.57 -15.31 14.76
N THR A 88 8.89 -15.09 13.64
CA THR A 88 7.51 -15.54 13.44
C THR A 88 7.24 -15.98 12.00
N GLY A 89 6.31 -16.93 11.84
CA GLY A 89 5.68 -17.30 10.59
C GLY A 89 4.56 -16.31 10.22
N ALA A 90 3.53 -16.79 9.52
CA ALA A 90 2.36 -15.98 9.21
C ALA A 90 1.52 -15.73 10.47
N LEU A 91 1.04 -14.50 10.65
CA LEU A 91 0.18 -14.06 11.73
C LEU A 91 -1.15 -13.58 11.13
N ASN A 92 -2.25 -14.26 11.52
CA ASN A 92 -3.59 -13.97 10.99
C ASN A 92 -4.48 -13.43 12.11
N PHE A 93 -4.53 -12.10 12.22
CA PHE A 93 -5.21 -11.37 13.28
C PHE A 93 -6.61 -10.96 12.82
N THR A 94 -7.59 -11.81 13.09
CA THR A 94 -8.97 -11.62 12.61
C THR A 94 -9.91 -11.17 13.74
N GLY A 95 -10.71 -10.14 13.46
CA GLY A 95 -11.85 -9.70 14.27
C GLY A 95 -13.19 -10.28 13.81
N PRO A 96 -14.33 -9.72 14.27
CA PRO A 96 -14.44 -8.55 15.13
C PRO A 96 -13.97 -8.84 16.57
N CYS A 97 -13.28 -7.88 17.17
CA CYS A 97 -12.90 -7.95 18.59
C CYS A 97 -14.05 -7.48 19.49
N LYS A 98 -14.12 -8.01 20.71
CA LYS A 98 -15.19 -7.70 21.68
C LYS A 98 -15.02 -6.35 22.37
N GLY A 99 -13.78 -5.85 22.44
CA GLY A 99 -13.44 -4.59 23.08
C GLY A 99 -13.86 -3.35 22.29
N ASP A 100 -13.71 -2.19 22.94
CA ASP A 100 -13.96 -0.88 22.34
C ASP A 100 -12.80 -0.37 21.49
N GLY A 101 -11.68 -1.08 21.51
CA GLY A 101 -10.45 -0.82 20.77
C GLY A 101 -9.38 -1.85 21.15
N LEU A 102 -8.24 -1.85 20.45
CA LEU A 102 -7.13 -2.75 20.73
C LEU A 102 -5.82 -2.04 20.42
N THR A 103 -4.82 -2.18 21.29
CA THR A 103 -3.48 -1.66 21.06
C THR A 103 -2.48 -2.80 20.88
N ILE A 104 -1.62 -2.71 19.87
CA ILE A 104 -0.37 -3.46 19.77
C ILE A 104 0.75 -2.48 20.07
N LYS A 105 1.42 -2.66 21.21
CA LYS A 105 2.60 -1.90 21.60
C LYS A 105 3.86 -2.65 21.17
N LEU A 106 4.46 -2.20 20.08
CA LEU A 106 5.63 -2.79 19.43
C LEU A 106 6.91 -2.03 19.82
N GLU A 107 7.63 -2.53 20.81
CA GLU A 107 8.94 -2.00 21.23
C GLU A 107 10.11 -2.83 20.69
N GLY A 108 9.92 -4.14 20.46
CA GLY A 108 10.92 -5.04 19.89
C GLY A 108 10.83 -5.22 18.38
N ASN A 109 11.50 -6.26 17.89
CA ASN A 109 11.61 -6.59 16.48
C ASN A 109 10.83 -7.87 16.19
N LEU A 110 9.84 -7.79 15.32
CA LEU A 110 9.27 -8.96 14.66
C LEU A 110 10.15 -9.29 13.45
N LEU A 111 10.57 -10.54 13.33
CA LEU A 111 11.38 -11.03 12.21
C LEU A 111 10.56 -12.06 11.41
N ALA A 112 10.37 -11.82 10.12
CA ALA A 112 9.66 -12.76 9.26
C ALA A 112 10.52 -13.99 8.98
N SER A 113 9.97 -15.19 9.13
CA SER A 113 10.62 -16.42 8.66
C SER A 113 11.08 -16.31 7.20
N ASN A 114 12.24 -16.90 6.89
CA ASN A 114 12.75 -17.02 5.52
C ASN A 114 12.20 -18.26 4.79
N ASP A 115 11.53 -19.16 5.52
CA ASP A 115 10.79 -20.27 4.92
C ASP A 115 9.48 -19.78 4.31
N LEU A 116 9.47 -19.63 2.98
CA LEU A 116 8.29 -19.20 2.23
C LEU A 116 7.09 -20.16 2.34
N ALA A 117 7.29 -21.42 2.75
CA ALA A 117 6.20 -22.36 2.96
C ALA A 117 5.34 -22.02 4.18
N LYS A 118 5.86 -21.23 5.13
CA LYS A 118 5.11 -20.73 6.29
C LYS A 118 4.08 -19.65 5.93
N PHE A 119 4.12 -19.11 4.72
CA PHE A 119 3.20 -18.06 4.27
C PHE A 119 2.28 -18.58 3.17
N LYS A 120 0.97 -18.49 3.40
CA LYS A 120 -0.04 -18.77 2.38
C LYS A 120 -0.26 -17.56 1.45
N SER A 121 -0.23 -16.36 2.03
CA SER A 121 -0.40 -15.09 1.33
C SER A 121 0.52 -14.03 1.94
N ASN A 122 0.12 -13.45 3.07
CA ASN A 122 0.79 -12.33 3.73
C ASN A 122 1.56 -12.78 4.97
N TRP A 123 2.38 -11.89 5.53
CA TRP A 123 3.05 -12.13 6.81
C TRP A 123 2.14 -11.75 7.99
N ILE A 124 1.90 -10.46 8.23
CA ILE A 124 1.00 -9.98 9.28
C ILE A 124 -0.26 -9.47 8.62
N GLU A 125 -1.34 -10.23 8.73
CA GLU A 125 -2.64 -9.90 8.14
C GLU A 125 -3.66 -9.61 9.23
N ILE A 126 -4.17 -8.38 9.27
CA ILE A 126 -5.16 -7.92 10.22
C ILE A 126 -6.48 -7.68 9.49
N MET A 127 -7.52 -8.42 9.87
CA MET A 127 -8.79 -8.42 9.15
C MET A 127 -9.97 -8.05 10.03
N ARG A 128 -10.84 -7.16 9.56
CA ARG A 128 -12.15 -6.83 10.18
C ARG A 128 -12.04 -6.35 11.63
N VAL A 129 -11.05 -5.50 11.90
CA VAL A 129 -10.82 -4.90 13.22
C VAL A 129 -11.24 -3.43 13.19
N LYS A 130 -11.82 -2.95 14.29
CA LYS A 130 -12.15 -1.53 14.48
C LYS A 130 -11.32 -0.94 15.61
N LYS A 131 -10.93 0.33 15.51
CA LYS A 131 -10.23 1.07 16.58
C LYS A 131 -8.94 0.38 17.03
N LEU A 132 -8.12 0.00 16.04
CA LEU A 132 -6.82 -0.60 16.26
C LEU A 132 -5.74 0.48 16.34
N SER A 133 -4.84 0.39 17.31
CA SER A 133 -3.61 1.18 17.36
C SER A 133 -2.39 0.26 17.35
N ILE A 134 -1.47 0.46 16.41
CA ILE A 134 -0.14 -0.16 16.40
C ILE A 134 0.86 0.95 16.66
N THR A 135 1.48 0.94 17.84
CA THR A 135 2.35 2.04 18.30
C THR A 135 3.65 1.49 18.87
N GLY A 136 4.65 2.35 18.99
CA GLY A 136 5.93 2.04 19.62
C GLY A 136 7.10 2.46 18.73
N LYS A 137 8.28 1.89 18.99
CA LYS A 137 9.52 2.20 18.27
C LYS A 137 10.18 0.97 17.64
N GLY A 138 9.53 -0.18 17.75
CA GLY A 138 10.02 -1.45 17.26
C GLY A 138 9.93 -1.60 15.74
N ASN A 139 10.42 -2.75 15.26
CA ASN A 139 10.57 -3.04 13.84
C ASN A 139 9.72 -4.23 13.40
N ILE A 140 9.12 -4.13 12.21
CA ILE A 140 8.58 -5.25 11.43
C ILE A 140 9.59 -5.53 10.31
N ASP A 141 10.50 -6.49 10.52
CA ASP A 141 11.54 -6.85 9.54
C ASP A 141 11.11 -8.05 8.68
N GLY A 142 10.82 -7.76 7.42
CA GLY A 142 10.44 -8.75 6.43
C GLY A 142 11.57 -9.66 5.97
N GLN A 143 12.83 -9.42 6.32
CA GLN A 143 14.01 -10.20 5.89
C GLN A 143 14.05 -10.50 4.37
N GLY A 144 13.59 -9.54 3.56
CA GLY A 144 13.33 -9.71 2.12
C GLY A 144 14.53 -10.16 1.30
N LYS A 145 15.75 -9.73 1.68
CA LYS A 145 17.00 -10.08 0.99
C LYS A 145 17.20 -11.58 0.80
N ALA A 146 16.71 -12.41 1.72
CA ALA A 146 16.82 -13.86 1.64
C ALA A 146 16.00 -14.48 0.49
N VAL A 147 14.99 -13.76 -0.02
CA VAL A 147 14.01 -14.32 -0.97
C VAL A 147 13.71 -13.45 -2.19
N TRP A 148 14.21 -12.22 -2.29
CA TRP A 148 13.98 -11.35 -3.45
C TRP A 148 14.37 -11.99 -4.79
N THR A 149 15.40 -12.85 -4.82
CA THR A 149 15.79 -13.59 -6.03
C THR A 149 14.72 -14.55 -6.55
N LYS A 150 13.70 -14.86 -5.73
CA LYS A 150 12.54 -15.68 -6.10
C LYS A 150 11.40 -14.85 -6.69
N ASN A 151 11.46 -13.51 -6.62
CA ASN A 151 10.48 -12.64 -7.24
C ASN A 151 10.66 -12.65 -8.78
N SER A 152 9.57 -12.95 -9.49
CA SER A 152 9.52 -12.97 -10.95
C SER A 152 8.46 -12.04 -11.54
N CYS A 153 7.82 -11.21 -10.70
CA CYS A 153 6.69 -10.36 -11.10
C CYS A 153 7.06 -9.25 -12.09
N GLN A 154 8.34 -8.87 -12.14
CA GLN A 154 8.84 -8.00 -13.20
C GLN A 154 8.88 -8.69 -14.58
N LYS A 155 8.95 -10.02 -14.66
CA LYS A 155 9.11 -10.77 -15.91
C LYS A 155 7.86 -11.55 -16.33
N ASN A 156 7.02 -11.91 -15.37
CA ASN A 156 5.85 -12.75 -15.58
C ASN A 156 4.64 -12.16 -14.85
N TYR A 157 3.57 -11.88 -15.59
CA TYR A 157 2.32 -11.35 -15.03
C TYR A 157 1.63 -12.32 -14.06
N ASN A 158 1.80 -13.63 -14.26
CA ASN A 158 1.25 -14.67 -13.39
C ASN A 158 2.30 -15.16 -12.38
N CYS A 159 3.19 -14.28 -11.93
CA CYS A 159 4.18 -14.60 -10.92
C CYS A 159 3.53 -15.04 -9.60
N LYS A 160 4.30 -15.78 -8.78
CA LYS A 160 3.96 -15.96 -7.37
C LYS A 160 4.35 -14.69 -6.62
N ILE A 161 3.35 -14.02 -6.03
CA ILE A 161 3.55 -12.86 -5.15
C ILE A 161 4.24 -13.32 -3.87
N LEU A 162 5.24 -12.57 -3.42
CA LEU A 162 5.89 -12.81 -2.13
C LEU A 162 5.07 -12.15 -1.00
N PRO A 163 5.19 -12.60 0.26
CA PRO A 163 4.37 -12.07 1.34
C PRO A 163 4.58 -10.58 1.58
N ASN A 164 3.48 -9.82 1.69
CA ASN A 164 3.49 -8.46 2.22
C ASN A 164 3.77 -8.48 3.72
N SER A 165 4.41 -7.44 4.26
CA SER A 165 4.76 -7.41 5.69
C SER A 165 3.55 -7.14 6.58
N LEU A 166 2.84 -6.03 6.36
CA LEU A 166 1.66 -5.65 7.15
C LEU A 166 0.47 -5.40 6.22
N VAL A 167 -0.62 -6.13 6.43
CA VAL A 167 -1.85 -6.03 5.63
C VAL A 167 -3.02 -5.69 6.53
N LEU A 168 -3.77 -4.66 6.17
CA LEU A 168 -5.04 -4.28 6.77
C LEU A 168 -6.15 -4.55 5.76
N ASP A 169 -7.06 -5.45 6.10
CA ASP A 169 -8.20 -5.80 5.26
C ASP A 169 -9.50 -5.54 6.01
N PHE A 170 -10.39 -4.73 5.43
CA PHE A 170 -11.72 -4.46 6.00
C PHE A 170 -11.70 -3.83 7.41
N CYS A 171 -10.64 -3.07 7.73
CA CYS A 171 -10.49 -2.43 9.04
C CYS A 171 -11.02 -1.00 9.05
N ASP A 172 -11.59 -0.59 10.19
CA ASP A 172 -12.07 0.78 10.41
C ASP A 172 -11.30 1.44 11.56
N ASP A 173 -11.01 2.75 11.46
CA ASP A 173 -10.39 3.54 12.53
C ASP A 173 -9.06 2.93 13.03
N VAL A 174 -8.06 2.85 12.16
CA VAL A 174 -6.74 2.30 12.47
C VAL A 174 -5.70 3.41 12.62
N LEU A 175 -4.88 3.35 13.67
CA LEU A 175 -3.67 4.16 13.86
C LEU A 175 -2.44 3.25 13.77
N ILE A 176 -1.46 3.63 12.94
CA ILE A 176 -0.12 3.08 12.93
C ILE A 176 0.86 4.23 13.17
N GLU A 177 1.59 4.19 14.28
CA GLU A 177 2.43 5.32 14.71
C GLU A 177 3.81 4.90 15.22
N GLY A 178 4.86 5.61 14.77
CA GLY A 178 6.22 5.54 15.32
C GLY A 178 7.05 4.30 14.97
N ILE A 179 6.42 3.22 14.50
CA ILE A 179 7.10 1.96 14.17
C ILE A 179 7.92 2.06 12.87
N SER A 180 8.79 1.08 12.65
CA SER A 180 9.49 0.88 11.39
C SER A 180 9.06 -0.42 10.69
N ILE A 181 8.88 -0.39 9.37
CA ILE A 181 8.66 -1.59 8.53
C ILE A 181 9.84 -1.69 7.56
N ILE A 182 10.64 -2.73 7.68
CA ILE A 182 11.92 -2.83 6.99
C ILE A 182 12.03 -4.10 6.15
N ASN A 183 12.72 -4.00 5.02
CA ASN A 183 13.09 -5.12 4.15
C ASN A 183 11.92 -6.07 3.83
N SER A 184 10.77 -5.55 3.40
CA SER A 184 9.66 -6.43 3.01
C SER A 184 10.05 -7.37 1.86
N LYS A 185 9.44 -8.57 1.84
CA LYS A 185 9.60 -9.53 0.74
C LYS A 185 8.87 -9.06 -0.53
N PHE A 186 7.79 -8.30 -0.36
CA PHE A 186 7.02 -7.61 -1.41
C PHE A 186 6.59 -6.25 -0.85
N PHE A 187 5.30 -5.90 -0.75
CA PHE A 187 4.89 -4.61 -0.19
C PHE A 187 5.13 -4.53 1.32
N HIS A 188 5.51 -3.36 1.83
CA HIS A 188 5.69 -3.16 3.27
C HIS A 188 4.33 -3.04 3.97
N MET A 189 3.43 -2.23 3.42
CA MET A 189 2.08 -2.06 3.94
C MET A 189 1.03 -2.14 2.81
N ASN A 190 -0.04 -2.90 3.02
CA ASN A 190 -1.20 -2.95 2.14
C ASN A 190 -2.48 -2.58 2.91
N ILE A 191 -3.23 -1.59 2.43
CA ILE A 191 -4.47 -1.09 3.03
C ILE A 191 -5.62 -1.36 2.05
N PHE A 192 -6.46 -2.34 2.34
CA PHE A 192 -7.51 -2.77 1.42
C PHE A 192 -8.89 -2.78 2.08
N GLN A 193 -9.84 -2.14 1.41
CA GLN A 193 -11.22 -1.98 1.91
C GLN A 193 -11.31 -1.41 3.33
N CYS A 194 -10.41 -0.51 3.69
CA CYS A 194 -10.39 0.15 4.98
C CYS A 194 -11.06 1.52 4.95
N ASN A 195 -11.54 1.98 6.10
CA ASN A 195 -12.05 3.32 6.28
C ASN A 195 -11.48 3.97 7.55
N GLY A 196 -10.80 5.11 7.40
CA GLY A 196 -10.20 5.82 8.54
C GLY A 196 -8.88 5.18 8.99
N VAL A 197 -7.85 5.22 8.15
CA VAL A 197 -6.50 4.73 8.50
C VAL A 197 -5.55 5.91 8.60
N THR A 198 -4.85 6.03 9.73
CA THR A 198 -3.79 7.02 9.93
C THR A 198 -2.45 6.32 10.11
N VAL A 199 -1.51 6.62 9.22
CA VAL A 199 -0.10 6.22 9.32
C VAL A 199 0.70 7.48 9.64
N LYS A 200 1.34 7.53 10.82
CA LYS A 200 1.99 8.74 11.32
C LYS A 200 3.39 8.44 11.85
N GLU A 201 4.38 9.24 11.47
CA GLU A 201 5.75 9.11 11.98
C GLU A 201 6.35 7.70 11.77
N VAL A 202 5.90 6.99 10.73
CA VAL A 202 6.38 5.65 10.38
C VAL A 202 7.60 5.75 9.48
N LYS A 203 8.52 4.80 9.64
CA LYS A 203 9.67 4.64 8.73
C LYS A 203 9.54 3.34 7.93
N VAL A 204 9.63 3.44 6.60
CA VAL A 204 9.58 2.29 5.70
C VAL A 204 10.87 2.23 4.88
N THR A 205 11.64 1.13 5.00
CA THR A 205 12.95 1.06 4.33
C THR A 205 13.29 -0.30 3.72
N ALA A 206 13.70 -0.28 2.46
CA ALA A 206 14.39 -1.36 1.76
C ALA A 206 15.43 -0.75 0.78
N PRO A 207 16.42 -1.53 0.28
CA PRO A 207 17.32 -1.09 -0.77
C PRO A 207 16.57 -0.57 -2.01
N GLY A 208 17.10 0.45 -2.68
CA GLY A 208 16.45 1.04 -3.87
C GLY A 208 16.35 0.10 -5.09
N ASP A 209 17.02 -1.05 -5.05
CA ASP A 209 16.99 -2.11 -6.07
C ASP A 209 16.17 -3.34 -5.63
N SER A 210 15.48 -3.30 -4.48
CA SER A 210 14.63 -4.40 -4.04
C SER A 210 13.36 -4.53 -4.90
N PRO A 211 13.03 -5.72 -5.42
CA PRO A 211 12.01 -5.86 -6.46
C PRO A 211 10.59 -5.82 -5.88
N ASN A 212 9.76 -4.89 -6.38
CA ASN A 212 8.34 -4.73 -6.02
C ASN A 212 8.10 -4.55 -4.52
N THR A 213 8.95 -3.75 -3.88
CA THR A 213 8.83 -3.45 -2.46
C THR A 213 8.11 -2.14 -2.22
N ASP A 214 6.87 -1.99 -2.70
CA ASP A 214 6.09 -0.78 -2.44
C ASP A 214 6.08 -0.44 -0.94
N GLY A 215 6.11 0.85 -0.61
CA GLY A 215 6.06 1.32 0.76
C GLY A 215 4.66 1.13 1.34
N ILE A 216 3.73 1.99 0.95
CA ILE A 216 2.33 1.91 1.37
C ILE A 216 1.44 1.81 0.13
N HIS A 217 0.83 0.65 -0.07
CA HIS A 217 -0.19 0.43 -1.08
C HIS A 217 -1.60 0.57 -0.46
N MET A 218 -2.53 1.16 -1.20
CA MET A 218 -3.95 1.17 -0.82
C MET A 218 -4.88 0.92 -2.01
N GLY A 219 -6.01 0.25 -1.76
CA GLY A 219 -7.04 -0.02 -2.75
C GLY A 219 -8.42 -0.15 -2.10
N ASP A 220 -9.47 0.26 -2.82
CA ASP A 220 -10.87 0.27 -2.34
C ASP A 220 -11.05 0.88 -0.94
N SER A 221 -10.18 1.80 -0.54
CA SER A 221 -10.13 2.36 0.82
C SER A 221 -10.47 3.84 0.85
N SER A 222 -10.94 4.33 2.00
CA SER A 222 -11.28 5.75 2.15
C SER A 222 -10.83 6.38 3.47
N ASN A 223 -10.68 7.70 3.49
CA ASN A 223 -10.24 8.45 4.67
C ASN A 223 -8.87 7.95 5.18
N VAL A 224 -7.88 7.89 4.29
CA VAL A 224 -6.51 7.46 4.62
C VAL A 224 -5.63 8.68 4.79
N SER A 225 -4.91 8.77 5.90
CA SER A 225 -3.93 9.82 6.19
C SER A 225 -2.54 9.23 6.35
N ILE A 226 -1.55 9.74 5.62
CA ILE A 226 -0.14 9.39 5.76
C ILE A 226 0.62 10.66 6.11
N ILE A 227 1.18 10.73 7.32
CA ILE A 227 1.67 11.96 7.95
C ILE A 227 3.10 11.76 8.45
N ASP A 228 3.99 12.70 8.15
CA ASP A 228 5.35 12.79 8.68
C ASP A 228 6.14 11.46 8.58
N THR A 229 5.91 10.72 7.50
CA THR A 229 6.44 9.37 7.26
C THR A 229 7.64 9.44 6.32
N THR A 230 8.67 8.62 6.58
CA THR A 230 9.84 8.48 5.70
C THR A 230 9.82 7.14 5.00
N ILE A 231 9.91 7.14 3.67
CA ILE A 231 9.82 5.93 2.84
C ILE A 231 10.99 5.90 1.85
N GLY A 232 11.79 4.84 1.87
CA GLY A 232 12.81 4.57 0.85
C GLY A 232 12.80 3.09 0.48
N VAL A 233 12.49 2.77 -0.77
CA VAL A 233 12.23 1.39 -1.22
C VAL A 233 12.62 1.20 -2.69
N GLY A 234 12.50 -0.02 -3.23
CA GLY A 234 12.76 -0.30 -4.64
C GLY A 234 11.56 -0.21 -5.60
N ASP A 235 10.39 0.23 -5.14
CA ASP A 235 9.21 0.48 -5.99
C ASP A 235 8.44 1.73 -5.50
N ASP A 236 7.12 1.85 -5.72
CA ASP A 236 6.34 3.03 -5.30
C ASP A 236 6.48 3.30 -3.79
N CYS A 237 6.78 4.55 -3.41
CA CYS A 237 6.75 4.92 -1.99
C CYS A 237 5.33 4.79 -1.45
N ILE A 238 4.37 5.36 -2.20
CA ILE A 238 2.94 5.27 -1.92
C ILE A 238 2.22 5.00 -3.23
N SER A 239 1.40 3.96 -3.29
CA SER A 239 0.59 3.62 -4.46
C SER A 239 -0.90 3.55 -4.11
N MET A 240 -1.73 4.26 -4.88
CA MET A 240 -3.19 4.36 -4.70
C MET A 240 -3.89 3.67 -5.87
N GLY A 241 -4.40 2.47 -5.62
CA GLY A 241 -5.15 1.66 -6.58
C GLY A 241 -6.61 2.10 -6.73
N PRO A 242 -7.35 1.44 -7.63
CA PRO A 242 -8.78 1.71 -7.87
C PRO A 242 -9.64 1.68 -6.60
N GLY A 243 -10.71 2.49 -6.60
CA GLY A 243 -11.64 2.61 -5.46
C GLY A 243 -11.13 3.40 -4.26
N THR A 244 -9.92 3.97 -4.35
CA THR A 244 -9.34 4.78 -3.28
C THR A 244 -9.91 6.20 -3.28
N THR A 245 -10.41 6.68 -2.13
CA THR A 245 -10.94 8.05 -2.01
C THR A 245 -10.55 8.77 -0.73
N LYS A 246 -10.55 10.11 -0.72
CA LYS A 246 -10.31 10.92 0.50
C LYS A 246 -8.98 10.58 1.16
N VAL A 247 -7.89 10.80 0.43
CA VAL A 247 -6.53 10.53 0.91
C VAL A 247 -5.80 11.84 1.18
N ASN A 248 -5.15 11.93 2.34
CA ASN A 248 -4.30 13.05 2.71
C ASN A 248 -2.87 12.56 3.02
N ILE A 249 -1.92 12.93 2.18
CA ILE A 249 -0.49 12.65 2.35
C ILE A 249 0.21 13.97 2.68
N SER A 250 0.87 14.05 3.82
CA SER A 250 1.48 15.31 4.29
C SER A 250 2.82 15.06 5.00
N GLY A 251 3.83 15.90 4.74
CA GLY A 251 5.11 15.81 5.46
C GLY A 251 5.94 14.57 5.11
N VAL A 252 5.64 13.90 3.99
CA VAL A 252 6.32 12.66 3.61
C VAL A 252 7.65 12.93 2.91
N THR A 253 8.69 12.21 3.33
CA THR A 253 9.94 12.09 2.57
C THR A 253 9.96 10.76 1.85
N CYS A 254 9.98 10.77 0.52
CA CYS A 254 9.95 9.59 -0.34
C CYS A 254 11.23 9.51 -1.16
N GLY A 255 11.97 8.41 -1.10
CA GLY A 255 13.20 8.26 -1.87
C GLY A 255 14.29 7.43 -1.20
N PRO A 256 14.95 6.51 -1.93
CA PRO A 256 14.71 6.12 -3.32
C PRO A 256 13.37 5.37 -3.51
N GLY A 257 12.97 5.12 -4.76
CA GLY A 257 11.73 4.41 -5.11
C GLY A 257 11.11 4.91 -6.41
N HIS A 258 9.83 4.64 -6.65
CA HIS A 258 9.10 5.05 -7.86
C HIS A 258 8.17 6.26 -7.66
N GLY A 259 8.23 6.90 -6.48
CA GLY A 259 7.48 8.12 -6.18
C GLY A 259 6.13 7.88 -5.51
N ILE A 260 5.25 8.87 -5.61
CA ILE A 260 3.86 8.81 -5.13
C ILE A 260 2.94 8.62 -6.34
N SER A 261 2.33 7.45 -6.45
CA SER A 261 1.66 6.97 -7.65
C SER A 261 0.16 6.73 -7.45
N ILE A 262 -0.66 7.23 -8.35
CA ILE A 262 -2.04 6.77 -8.56
C ILE A 262 -2.03 5.72 -9.68
N GLY A 263 -2.61 4.55 -9.42
CA GLY A 263 -2.69 3.42 -10.33
C GLY A 263 -1.71 2.28 -10.03
N SER A 264 -1.53 1.33 -10.96
CA SER A 264 -2.04 1.37 -12.33
C SER A 264 -3.55 1.16 -12.43
N LEU A 265 -4.23 2.04 -13.17
CA LEU A 265 -5.68 2.07 -13.33
C LEU A 265 -6.13 1.38 -14.63
N GLY A 266 -7.33 0.80 -14.60
CA GLY A 266 -8.04 0.27 -15.76
C GLY A 266 -7.73 -1.20 -16.08
N ARG A 267 -6.97 -1.92 -15.27
CA ARG A 267 -6.45 -3.24 -15.65
C ARG A 267 -7.53 -4.32 -15.71
N TYR A 268 -8.41 -4.31 -14.72
CA TYR A 268 -9.49 -5.26 -14.51
C TYR A 268 -10.83 -4.61 -14.86
N LYS A 269 -11.89 -5.42 -14.91
CA LYS A 269 -13.26 -4.92 -15.07
C LYS A 269 -13.77 -4.45 -13.70
N ASP A 270 -14.73 -3.53 -13.74
CA ASP A 270 -15.49 -3.04 -12.58
C ASP A 270 -14.63 -2.37 -11.49
N GLU A 271 -13.40 -1.97 -11.83
CA GLU A 271 -12.59 -1.05 -11.03
C GLU A 271 -13.31 0.28 -10.81
N LYS A 272 -13.22 0.81 -9.59
CA LYS A 272 -13.88 2.05 -9.17
C LYS A 272 -12.97 3.27 -9.33
N ASP A 273 -13.59 4.44 -9.36
CA ASP A 273 -12.93 5.73 -9.42
C ASP A 273 -11.91 5.94 -8.29
N VAL A 274 -10.91 6.79 -8.56
CA VAL A 274 -9.97 7.31 -7.57
C VAL A 274 -10.18 8.81 -7.47
N THR A 275 -10.52 9.31 -6.28
CA THR A 275 -10.86 10.74 -6.15
C THR A 275 -10.61 11.33 -4.78
N ASP A 276 -10.45 12.66 -4.73
CA ASP A 276 -10.26 13.42 -3.48
C ASP A 276 -8.93 13.03 -2.82
N ILE A 277 -7.83 13.33 -3.54
CA ILE A 277 -6.47 13.01 -3.14
C ILE A 277 -5.72 14.32 -2.93
N THR A 278 -5.11 14.49 -1.77
CA THR A 278 -4.23 15.63 -1.47
C THR A 278 -2.87 15.12 -1.04
N VAL A 279 -1.81 15.58 -1.72
CA VAL A 279 -0.42 15.33 -1.38
C VAL A 279 0.24 16.68 -1.15
N LYS A 280 0.75 16.94 0.06
CA LYS A 280 1.28 18.26 0.41
C LYS A 280 2.54 18.22 1.24
N ASN A 281 3.38 19.25 1.12
CA ASN A 281 4.57 19.43 1.97
C ASN A 281 5.48 18.20 1.97
N CYS A 282 5.76 17.62 0.80
CA CYS A 282 6.54 16.39 0.66
C CYS A 282 7.87 16.65 -0.04
N VAL A 283 8.86 15.78 0.22
CA VAL A 283 10.15 15.74 -0.47
C VAL A 283 10.27 14.42 -1.21
N LEU A 284 10.57 14.46 -2.50
CA LEU A 284 10.82 13.28 -3.32
C LEU A 284 12.29 13.30 -3.78
N LYS A 285 13.06 12.27 -3.39
CA LYS A 285 14.52 12.23 -3.49
C LYS A 285 15.03 10.99 -4.22
N GLY A 286 15.76 11.19 -5.31
CA GLY A 286 16.40 10.10 -6.05
C GLY A 286 15.43 8.98 -6.47
N SER A 287 14.15 9.32 -6.65
CA SER A 287 13.12 8.39 -7.09
C SER A 287 13.06 8.36 -8.62
N SER A 288 12.67 7.25 -9.22
CA SER A 288 12.55 7.15 -10.69
C SER A 288 11.45 8.04 -11.23
N ASN A 289 10.40 8.30 -10.44
CA ASN A 289 9.35 9.27 -10.72
C ASN A 289 9.05 10.08 -9.46
N GLY A 290 8.48 11.26 -9.63
CA GLY A 290 7.97 12.06 -8.53
C GLY A 290 6.48 11.77 -8.28
N LEU A 291 5.62 12.62 -8.83
CA LEU A 291 4.17 12.55 -8.72
C LEU A 291 3.64 11.87 -9.98
N ARG A 292 2.99 10.71 -9.83
CA ARG A 292 2.62 9.85 -10.96
C ARG A 292 1.15 9.50 -10.97
N ILE A 293 0.53 9.56 -12.15
CA ILE A 293 -0.76 8.93 -12.44
C ILE A 293 -0.53 7.98 -13.62
N LYS A 294 -0.85 6.69 -13.46
CA LYS A 294 -0.63 5.66 -14.49
C LYS A 294 -1.91 4.88 -14.78
N SER A 295 -2.32 4.80 -16.05
CA SER A 295 -3.44 3.98 -16.51
C SER A 295 -3.06 3.16 -17.73
N TYR A 296 -3.56 1.92 -17.79
CA TYR A 296 -3.26 1.01 -18.90
C TYR A 296 -3.73 1.58 -20.24
N GLU A 297 -2.88 1.50 -21.26
CA GLU A 297 -3.23 1.88 -22.64
C GLU A 297 -4.29 0.96 -23.27
N ASP A 298 -4.54 -0.19 -22.65
CA ASP A 298 -5.58 -1.16 -23.01
C ASP A 298 -6.65 -1.31 -21.91
N ALA A 299 -6.87 -0.24 -21.14
CA ALA A 299 -7.76 -0.21 -20.00
C ALA A 299 -9.12 -0.89 -20.26
N LYS A 300 -9.41 -1.93 -19.51
CA LYS A 300 -10.67 -2.69 -19.54
C LYS A 300 -11.80 -1.94 -18.85
N SER A 301 -11.51 -1.32 -17.72
CA SER A 301 -12.49 -0.57 -16.93
C SER A 301 -12.60 0.89 -17.37
N PRO A 302 -13.82 1.40 -17.59
CA PRO A 302 -14.06 2.83 -17.54
C PRO A 302 -14.10 3.31 -16.09
N LEU A 303 -13.20 4.24 -15.74
CA LEU A 303 -13.13 4.86 -14.41
C LEU A 303 -12.54 6.27 -14.48
N ILE A 304 -12.70 7.04 -13.42
CA ILE A 304 -12.26 8.43 -13.32
C ILE A 304 -11.20 8.56 -12.21
N ALA A 305 -10.07 9.20 -12.54
CA ALA A 305 -9.13 9.77 -11.58
C ALA A 305 -9.37 11.28 -11.50
N SER A 306 -9.83 11.81 -10.36
CA SER A 306 -10.18 13.24 -10.27
C SER A 306 -10.09 13.90 -8.91
N LYS A 307 -10.05 15.23 -8.87
CA LYS A 307 -9.89 16.03 -7.63
C LYS A 307 -8.59 15.65 -6.91
N ILE A 308 -7.49 15.82 -7.62
CA ILE A 308 -6.16 15.45 -7.16
C ILE A 308 -5.35 16.73 -7.00
N THR A 309 -4.78 16.96 -5.82
CA THR A 309 -3.97 18.14 -5.52
C THR A 309 -2.59 17.70 -5.05
N TYR A 310 -1.56 18.21 -5.72
CA TYR A 310 -0.18 18.14 -5.29
C TYR A 310 0.30 19.55 -4.97
N GLU A 311 0.70 19.81 -3.72
CA GLU A 311 1.04 21.16 -3.25
C GLU A 311 2.33 21.20 -2.41
N ASN A 312 3.20 22.19 -2.63
CA ASN A 312 4.43 22.37 -1.85
C ASN A 312 5.31 21.11 -1.87
N ILE A 313 5.74 20.72 -3.07
CA ILE A 313 6.52 19.51 -3.29
C ILE A 313 7.95 19.89 -3.67
N LYS A 314 8.93 19.33 -2.95
CA LYS A 314 10.35 19.47 -3.28
C LYS A 314 10.83 18.22 -4.02
N MET A 315 11.43 18.42 -5.18
CA MET A 315 12.10 17.38 -5.96
C MET A 315 13.61 17.47 -5.74
N GLU A 316 14.25 16.34 -5.47
CA GLU A 316 15.69 16.19 -5.35
C GLU A 316 16.16 15.06 -6.26
N ASP A 317 16.52 15.39 -7.50
CA ASP A 317 17.00 14.46 -8.51
C ASP A 317 16.04 13.31 -8.84
N SER A 318 14.73 13.61 -8.86
CA SER A 318 13.69 12.69 -9.31
C SER A 318 13.76 12.49 -10.84
N GLY A 319 13.63 11.25 -11.32
CA GLY A 319 13.77 10.89 -12.74
C GLY A 319 12.72 11.57 -13.63
N ASN A 320 11.44 11.24 -13.41
CA ASN A 320 10.27 11.90 -14.00
C ASN A 320 9.46 12.61 -12.90
N PRO A 321 9.78 13.87 -12.55
CA PRO A 321 9.18 14.55 -11.41
C PRO A 321 7.66 14.67 -11.44
N ILE A 322 7.08 15.03 -12.58
CA ILE A 322 5.63 15.08 -12.78
C ILE A 322 5.28 14.23 -13.99
N ILE A 323 4.47 13.18 -13.80
CA ILE A 323 4.07 12.30 -14.90
C ILE A 323 2.60 11.87 -14.83
N ILE A 324 1.89 12.04 -15.93
CA ILE A 324 0.62 11.38 -16.21
C ILE A 324 0.85 10.47 -17.41
N ASP A 325 0.73 9.16 -17.22
CA ASP A 325 0.97 8.16 -18.25
C ASP A 325 -0.29 7.32 -18.49
N GLN A 326 -1.09 7.73 -19.49
CA GLN A 326 -2.20 6.93 -19.99
C GLN A 326 -1.77 5.92 -21.07
N LYS A 327 -0.46 5.86 -21.37
CA LYS A 327 0.15 4.88 -22.27
C LYS A 327 0.83 3.74 -21.50
N TYR A 328 0.48 3.58 -20.22
CA TYR A 328 1.16 2.66 -19.33
C TYR A 328 1.01 1.23 -19.84
N CYS A 329 2.13 0.62 -20.25
CA CYS A 329 2.15 -0.75 -20.72
C CYS A 329 3.35 -1.53 -20.18
N PRO A 330 3.27 -1.99 -18.92
CA PRO A 330 4.37 -2.71 -18.30
C PRO A 330 4.66 -3.99 -19.09
N ASN A 331 5.95 -4.23 -19.36
CA ASN A 331 6.45 -5.41 -20.08
C ASN A 331 5.93 -5.58 -21.52
N LYS A 332 5.35 -4.52 -22.13
CA LYS A 332 4.78 -4.58 -23.49
C LYS A 332 3.72 -5.68 -23.66
N LEU A 333 2.98 -5.98 -22.60
CA LEU A 333 1.98 -7.05 -22.55
C LEU A 333 0.56 -6.58 -22.89
N CYS A 334 0.39 -5.33 -23.29
CA CYS A 334 -0.90 -4.76 -23.65
C CYS A 334 -1.33 -5.22 -25.04
N THR A 335 -2.63 -5.37 -25.21
CA THR A 335 -3.20 -6.06 -26.38
C THR A 335 -3.71 -5.12 -27.47
N SER A 336 -3.72 -3.80 -27.25
CA SER A 336 -4.38 -2.85 -28.13
C SER A 336 -3.45 -2.22 -29.17
N LYS A 337 -3.60 -2.63 -30.43
CA LYS A 337 -3.24 -1.79 -31.60
C LYS A 337 -4.37 -0.82 -32.00
N GLY A 338 -5.27 -0.41 -31.09
CA GLY A 338 -6.28 0.58 -31.48
C GLY A 338 -7.41 1.00 -30.54
N ASP A 339 -7.84 0.25 -29.51
CA ASP A 339 -9.21 0.48 -28.98
C ASP A 339 -9.48 0.42 -27.45
N ALA A 340 -8.57 0.80 -26.56
CA ALA A 340 -9.01 1.00 -25.16
C ALA A 340 -8.19 1.99 -24.30
N ASP A 341 -8.54 3.27 -24.36
CA ASP A 341 -8.27 4.18 -23.25
C ASP A 341 -9.61 4.61 -22.64
N ARG A 342 -9.91 4.04 -21.47
CA ARG A 342 -11.21 4.17 -20.81
C ARG A 342 -11.11 4.94 -19.50
N VAL A 343 -9.90 5.31 -19.09
CA VAL A 343 -9.67 6.06 -17.86
C VAL A 343 -9.74 7.55 -18.18
N THR A 344 -10.51 8.30 -17.40
CA THR A 344 -10.55 9.76 -17.51
C THR A 344 -9.72 10.35 -16.38
N VAL A 345 -8.71 11.16 -16.71
CA VAL A 345 -7.94 11.92 -15.73
C VAL A 345 -8.37 13.38 -15.83
N LYS A 346 -8.92 13.94 -14.74
CA LYS A 346 -9.37 15.32 -14.72
C LYS A 346 -9.20 16.02 -13.38
N ASP A 347 -9.26 17.34 -13.35
CA ASP A 347 -9.21 18.14 -12.12
C ASP A 347 -7.97 17.81 -11.27
N VAL A 348 -6.79 17.92 -11.90
CA VAL A 348 -5.48 17.66 -11.28
C VAL A 348 -4.72 18.98 -11.15
N SER A 349 -4.34 19.33 -9.92
CA SER A 349 -3.64 20.56 -9.60
C SER A 349 -2.23 20.27 -9.12
N PHE A 350 -1.26 20.92 -9.76
CA PHE A 350 0.15 20.94 -9.37
C PHE A 350 0.52 22.34 -8.92
N LYS A 351 0.82 22.54 -7.63
CA LYS A 351 1.05 23.85 -7.03
C LYS A 351 2.36 23.90 -6.25
N ASN A 352 3.19 24.91 -6.50
CA ASN A 352 4.45 25.14 -5.80
C ASN A 352 5.32 23.87 -5.78
N ILE A 353 5.74 23.42 -6.96
CA ILE A 353 6.60 22.25 -7.12
C ILE A 353 7.96 22.74 -7.58
N THR A 354 8.98 22.51 -6.77
CA THR A 354 10.32 23.07 -7.02
C THR A 354 11.42 22.03 -6.89
N GLY A 355 12.58 22.27 -7.48
CA GLY A 355 13.78 21.46 -7.24
C GLY A 355 14.41 20.92 -8.50
N THR A 356 14.96 19.70 -8.45
CA THR A 356 15.76 19.14 -9.55
C THR A 356 15.23 17.82 -10.08
N SER A 357 15.54 17.55 -11.36
CA SER A 357 15.30 16.26 -12.01
C SER A 357 16.60 15.59 -12.43
N SER A 358 16.65 14.26 -12.36
CA SER A 358 17.80 13.46 -12.85
C SER A 358 17.69 13.06 -14.31
N THR A 359 16.56 13.37 -14.97
CA THR A 359 16.40 13.32 -16.44
C THR A 359 15.90 14.66 -16.98
N PRO A 360 16.08 14.94 -18.29
CA PRO A 360 15.62 16.20 -18.89
C PRO A 360 14.10 16.43 -18.82
N GLU A 361 13.30 15.36 -18.84
CA GLU A 361 11.84 15.44 -18.82
C GLU A 361 11.33 15.72 -17.39
N ALA A 362 11.18 17.00 -17.06
CA ALA A 362 10.67 17.41 -15.76
C ALA A 362 9.15 17.23 -15.64
N VAL A 363 8.43 17.32 -16.77
CA VAL A 363 6.98 17.20 -16.85
C VAL A 363 6.60 16.35 -18.07
N SER A 364 5.92 15.24 -17.84
CA SER A 364 5.46 14.33 -18.91
C SER A 364 3.96 14.05 -18.78
N LEU A 365 3.14 14.73 -19.58
CA LEU A 365 1.68 14.55 -19.61
C LEU A 365 1.27 13.77 -20.85
N LEU A 366 1.39 12.45 -20.77
CA LEU A 366 1.13 11.51 -21.86
C LEU A 366 -0.32 11.04 -21.84
N CYS A 367 -1.23 11.99 -22.10
CA CYS A 367 -2.66 11.72 -22.08
C CYS A 367 -3.16 11.12 -23.39
N SER A 368 -4.32 10.50 -23.31
CA SER A 368 -4.98 9.82 -24.41
C SER A 368 -5.57 10.78 -25.43
N GLU A 369 -5.53 10.42 -26.72
CA GLU A 369 -6.35 11.12 -27.72
C GLU A 369 -7.85 10.88 -27.49
N LYS A 370 -8.23 9.68 -27.04
CA LYS A 370 -9.64 9.28 -26.84
C LYS A 370 -10.23 9.78 -25.53
N LYS A 371 -9.37 9.95 -24.53
CA LYS A 371 -9.68 10.49 -23.19
C LYS A 371 -8.64 11.56 -22.80
N PRO A 372 -8.62 12.72 -23.48
CA PRO A 372 -7.70 13.80 -23.14
C PRO A 372 -7.78 14.16 -21.66
N CYS A 373 -6.65 14.58 -21.08
CA CYS A 373 -6.65 15.10 -19.72
C CYS A 373 -7.31 16.48 -19.68
N GLU A 374 -8.21 16.69 -18.72
CA GLU A 374 -9.01 17.90 -18.59
C GLU A 374 -8.81 18.58 -17.23
N GLY A 375 -8.88 19.90 -17.17
CA GLY A 375 -8.77 20.63 -15.90
C GLY A 375 -7.40 20.42 -15.21
N ILE A 376 -6.32 20.27 -15.98
CA ILE A 376 -4.97 20.21 -15.44
C ILE A 376 -4.49 21.63 -15.17
N THR A 377 -4.11 21.93 -13.94
CA THR A 377 -3.59 23.24 -13.55
C THR A 377 -2.18 23.12 -13.00
N MET A 378 -1.34 24.09 -13.36
CA MET A 378 0.04 24.20 -12.87
C MET A 378 0.28 25.62 -12.37
N SER A 379 0.61 25.77 -11.09
CA SER A 379 0.98 27.05 -10.47
C SER A 379 2.36 26.93 -9.83
N ASP A 380 3.27 27.83 -10.18
CA ASP A 380 4.59 27.92 -9.54
C ASP A 380 5.39 26.61 -9.60
N VAL A 381 5.43 25.98 -10.79
CA VAL A 381 6.23 24.77 -11.05
C VAL A 381 7.57 25.18 -11.67
N LYS A 382 8.66 24.85 -10.95
CA LYS A 382 10.04 25.27 -11.25
C LYS A 382 11.02 24.12 -10.99
N ILE A 383 11.24 23.28 -11.99
CA ILE A 383 12.07 22.08 -11.86
C ILE A 383 13.19 22.13 -12.88
N GLU A 384 14.42 22.00 -12.43
CA GLU A 384 15.62 22.08 -13.28
C GLU A 384 16.32 20.73 -13.40
N TYR A 385 16.67 20.35 -14.62
CA TYR A 385 17.51 19.18 -14.84
C TYR A 385 18.92 19.41 -14.28
N SER A 386 19.40 18.49 -13.43
CA SER A 386 20.69 18.62 -12.75
C SER A 386 21.92 18.18 -13.58
N GLY A 387 21.70 17.57 -14.76
CA GLY A 387 22.79 17.12 -15.62
C GLY A 387 23.32 18.17 -16.61
N THR A 388 24.26 17.76 -17.47
CA THR A 388 24.90 18.63 -18.47
C THR A 388 24.35 18.37 -19.88
N ASN A 389 24.39 19.39 -20.75
CA ASN A 389 24.15 19.30 -22.21
C ASN A 389 22.72 19.05 -22.72
N ASN A 390 21.76 18.69 -21.88
CA ASN A 390 20.33 18.71 -22.21
C ASN A 390 19.62 19.72 -21.32
N LYS A 391 18.66 20.46 -21.87
CA LYS A 391 17.86 21.43 -21.08
C LYS A 391 16.65 20.73 -20.50
N THR A 392 16.18 21.20 -19.35
CA THR A 392 14.84 20.90 -18.83
C THR A 392 13.80 20.99 -19.93
N MET A 393 12.90 20.02 -19.99
CA MET A 393 11.80 20.00 -20.95
C MET A 393 10.50 19.43 -20.38
N ALA A 394 9.42 19.74 -21.07
CA ALA A 394 8.09 19.19 -20.86
C ALA A 394 7.61 18.46 -22.13
N VAL A 395 6.99 17.30 -21.96
CA VAL A 395 6.43 16.49 -23.05
C VAL A 395 4.95 16.27 -22.78
N CYS A 396 4.08 16.74 -23.68
CA CYS A 396 2.65 16.72 -23.43
C CYS A 396 1.88 16.29 -24.69
N THR A 397 0.97 15.34 -24.53
CA THR A 397 0.07 14.86 -25.58
C THR A 397 -1.35 14.85 -25.07
N HIS A 398 -2.28 15.48 -25.79
CA HIS A 398 -3.72 15.50 -25.47
C HIS A 398 -4.03 15.94 -24.02
N ALA A 399 -3.28 16.91 -23.50
CA ALA A 399 -3.50 17.53 -22.20
C ALA A 399 -3.70 19.03 -22.38
N LYS A 400 -4.81 19.57 -21.84
CA LYS A 400 -5.01 21.03 -21.76
C LYS A 400 -4.57 21.50 -20.39
N VAL A 401 -3.54 22.34 -20.34
CA VAL A 401 -2.94 22.83 -19.09
C VAL A 401 -3.15 24.33 -18.94
N THR A 402 -3.68 24.74 -17.79
CA THR A 402 -3.69 26.15 -17.37
C THR A 402 -2.47 26.38 -16.49
N ALA A 403 -1.53 27.21 -16.94
CA ALA A 403 -0.25 27.45 -16.27
C ALA A 403 -0.08 28.91 -15.82
N THR A 404 0.32 29.11 -14.55
CA THR A 404 0.64 30.43 -13.97
C THR A 404 1.95 30.34 -13.18
N GLY A 405 2.91 31.24 -13.40
CA GLY A 405 4.18 31.21 -12.66
C GLY A 405 5.07 29.98 -12.91
N VAL A 406 4.81 29.23 -13.98
CA VAL A 406 5.55 28.03 -14.40
C VAL A 406 6.70 28.41 -15.32
N ASP A 407 7.88 27.82 -15.12
CA ASP A 407 9.02 28.04 -16.01
C ASP A 407 8.70 27.53 -17.42
N LYS A 408 9.11 28.28 -18.45
CA LYS A 408 8.80 27.94 -19.86
C LYS A 408 9.20 26.50 -20.24
N ALA A 409 10.25 25.98 -19.63
CA ALA A 409 10.75 24.63 -19.85
C ALA A 409 9.87 23.53 -19.19
N ASN A 410 9.09 23.87 -18.17
CA ASN A 410 8.16 22.99 -17.48
C ASN A 410 6.71 23.11 -18.01
N THR A 411 6.43 24.09 -18.88
CA THR A 411 5.08 24.31 -19.41
C THR A 411 4.81 23.46 -20.65
N CYS A 412 3.71 22.71 -20.63
CA CYS A 412 3.06 22.21 -21.84
C CYS A 412 2.57 23.42 -22.64
N ALA A 413 3.31 23.87 -23.66
CA ALA A 413 2.86 24.98 -24.50
C ALA A 413 1.45 24.65 -25.07
N ALA A 414 0.51 25.58 -24.88
CA ALA A 414 -0.85 25.50 -25.39
C ALA A 414 -0.90 25.62 -26.91
#